data_AF-A0A4Q3WSW2-F1
#
_entry.id   AF-A0A4Q3WSW2-F1
#
_cell.length_a   1.000
_cell.length_b   1.000
_cell.length_c   1.000
_cell.angle_alpha   90.00
_cell.angle_beta   90.00
_cell.angle_gamma   90.00
#
_symmetry.space_group_name_H-M   'P 1'
#
loop_
_entity.id
_entity.type
_entity.pdbx_description
1 polymer ?
#
loop_
_entity_poly.entity_id
_entity_poly.type
_entity_poly.pdbx_seq_one_letter_code
_entity_poly.pdbx_strand_id
1 'polypeptide(L)'
;MVRLMLILGMMAAVSPAMAQDNAKAVREASLQGSRFELLLGKLQDQNEQLMTQVRALQRANEMLAKDVQASSAKSQQVTDEMQRLKNTQLQNLSAAQQQLNDKMKSVSDKTPWGDAQRNCSELGVKHQEIKVSMKPDGTRSVRFLCFDGKALLLGSEVYSANE
;
A
#
# COMPACT_ATOMS: atom_id res chain seq x y z
N MET A 1 20.60 30.55 -106.30
CA MET A 1 21.36 30.77 -105.06
C MET A 1 20.51 31.33 -103.91
N VAL A 2 19.58 32.25 -104.14
CA VAL A 2 18.74 32.87 -103.07
C VAL A 2 17.85 31.88 -102.30
N ARG A 3 17.28 30.86 -102.96
CA ARG A 3 16.45 29.83 -102.29
C ARG A 3 17.21 28.89 -101.36
N LEU A 4 18.51 28.68 -101.58
CA LEU A 4 19.32 27.80 -100.72
C LEU A 4 19.74 28.50 -99.42
N MET A 5 19.99 29.81 -99.47
CA MET A 5 20.34 30.60 -98.28
C MET A 5 19.14 30.85 -97.34
N LEU A 6 17.92 30.87 -97.87
CA LEU A 6 16.70 31.07 -97.07
C LEU A 6 16.36 29.84 -96.20
N ILE A 7 16.65 28.63 -96.71
CA ILE A 7 16.48 27.37 -95.98
C ILE A 7 17.57 27.21 -94.90
N LEU A 8 18.81 27.63 -95.18
CA LEU A 8 19.91 27.61 -94.20
C LEU A 8 19.68 28.60 -93.04
N GLY A 9 19.10 29.77 -93.32
CA GLY A 9 18.76 30.77 -92.30
C GLY A 9 17.62 30.32 -91.37
N MET A 10 16.65 29.57 -91.86
CA MET A 10 15.56 29.02 -91.02
C MET A 10 16.05 27.89 -90.11
N MET A 11 17.03 27.09 -90.51
CA MET A 11 17.58 26.02 -89.66
C MET A 11 18.41 26.55 -88.48
N ALA A 12 19.00 27.75 -88.59
CA ALA A 12 19.76 28.39 -87.50
C ALA A 12 18.87 29.09 -86.45
N ALA A 13 17.62 29.43 -86.78
CA ALA A 13 16.70 30.12 -85.87
C ALA A 13 15.86 29.16 -85.00
N VAL A 14 15.78 27.87 -85.35
CA VAL A 14 15.06 26.84 -84.58
C VAL A 14 15.86 26.39 -83.35
N SER A 15 17.19 26.52 -83.38
CA SER A 15 18.11 26.07 -82.33
C SER A 15 17.95 26.82 -80.98
N PRO A 16 17.88 28.17 -80.94
CA PRO A 16 17.77 28.89 -79.66
C PRO A 16 16.40 28.74 -78.99
N ALA A 17 15.31 28.63 -79.75
CA ALA A 17 13.96 28.46 -79.19
C ALA A 17 13.80 27.10 -78.48
N MET A 18 14.25 26.01 -79.10
CA MET A 18 14.22 24.68 -78.46
C MET A 18 15.20 24.56 -77.30
N ALA A 19 16.35 25.26 -77.35
CA ALA A 19 17.28 25.32 -76.22
C ALA A 19 16.70 26.06 -75.01
N GLN A 20 15.90 27.10 -75.24
CA GLN A 20 15.28 27.89 -74.17
C GLN A 20 14.13 27.14 -73.48
N ASP A 21 13.34 26.35 -74.23
CA ASP A 21 12.29 25.50 -73.64
C ASP A 21 12.87 24.30 -72.89
N ASN A 22 13.94 23.69 -73.42
CA ASN A 22 14.67 22.64 -72.69
C ASN A 22 15.30 23.18 -71.40
N ALA A 23 15.85 24.39 -71.41
CA ALA A 23 16.40 25.02 -70.22
C ALA A 23 15.33 25.29 -69.14
N LYS A 24 14.10 25.65 -69.53
CA LYS A 24 12.97 25.79 -68.60
C LYS A 24 12.54 24.43 -68.03
N ALA A 25 12.40 23.40 -68.86
CA ALA A 25 12.04 22.06 -68.43
C ALA A 25 13.06 21.46 -67.44
N VAL A 26 14.36 21.64 -67.69
CA VAL A 26 15.44 21.22 -66.78
C VAL A 26 15.38 21.98 -65.45
N ARG A 27 15.08 23.29 -65.49
CA ARG A 27 14.93 24.10 -64.28
C ARG A 27 13.73 23.66 -63.45
N GLU A 28 12.59 23.38 -64.09
CA GLU A 28 11.40 22.85 -63.42
C GLU A 28 11.64 21.46 -62.80
N ALA A 29 12.32 20.56 -63.53
CA ALA A 29 12.72 19.25 -63.00
C ALA A 29 13.67 19.38 -61.79
N SER A 30 14.63 20.31 -61.84
CA SER A 30 15.52 20.57 -60.69
C SER A 30 14.78 21.12 -59.47
N LEU A 31 13.80 22.00 -59.67
CA LEU A 31 12.97 22.54 -58.60
C LEU A 31 12.08 21.46 -57.98
N GLN A 32 11.51 20.58 -58.81
CA GLN A 32 10.77 19.42 -58.31
C GLN A 32 11.68 18.48 -57.51
N GLY A 33 12.89 18.17 -58.03
CA GLY A 33 13.90 17.38 -57.31
C GLY A 33 14.22 17.95 -55.93
N SER A 34 14.48 19.26 -55.84
CA SER A 34 14.75 19.92 -54.55
C SER A 34 13.59 19.84 -53.56
N ARG A 35 12.33 19.87 -54.04
CA ARG A 35 11.14 19.71 -53.20
C ARG A 35 11.00 18.28 -52.69
N PHE A 36 11.31 17.30 -53.53
CA PHE A 36 11.32 15.90 -53.15
C PHE A 36 12.39 15.60 -52.11
N GLU A 37 13.61 16.12 -52.28
CA GLU A 37 14.68 15.98 -51.27
C GLU A 37 14.28 16.59 -49.92
N LEU A 38 13.66 17.78 -49.93
CA LEU A 38 13.18 18.42 -48.71
C LEU A 38 12.05 17.62 -48.03
N LEU A 39 11.15 17.01 -48.82
CA LEU A 39 10.13 16.10 -48.30
C LEU A 39 10.74 14.83 -47.72
N LEU A 40 11.75 14.27 -48.40
CA LEU A 40 12.43 13.05 -47.95
C LEU A 40 13.16 13.28 -46.63
N GLY A 41 13.86 14.42 -46.50
CA GLY A 41 14.53 14.80 -45.25
C GLY A 41 13.53 14.94 -44.09
N LYS A 42 12.41 15.63 -44.31
CA LYS A 42 11.34 15.73 -43.29
C LYS A 42 10.77 14.37 -42.90
N LEU A 43 10.59 13.46 -43.87
CA LEU A 43 10.11 12.11 -43.59
C LEU A 43 11.13 11.29 -42.79
N GLN A 44 12.42 11.41 -43.10
CA GLN A 44 13.48 10.76 -42.34
C GLN A 44 13.51 11.26 -40.89
N ASP A 45 13.47 12.58 -40.68
CA ASP A 45 13.43 13.18 -39.34
C ASP A 45 12.20 12.70 -38.54
N GLN A 46 11.02 12.66 -39.16
CA GLN A 46 9.81 12.15 -38.52
C GLN A 46 9.93 10.67 -38.18
N ASN A 47 10.53 9.86 -39.05
CA ASN A 47 10.70 8.44 -38.82
C ASN A 47 11.69 8.18 -37.67
N GLU A 48 12.78 8.94 -37.58
CA GLU A 48 13.71 8.86 -36.46
C GLU A 48 13.07 9.27 -35.12
N GLN A 49 12.25 10.34 -35.14
CA GLN A 49 11.48 10.76 -33.97
C GLN A 49 10.49 9.67 -33.53
N LEU A 50 9.74 9.08 -34.46
CA LEU A 50 8.80 8.00 -34.16
C LEU A 50 9.52 6.77 -33.61
N MET A 51 10.64 6.37 -34.20
CA MET A 51 11.44 5.25 -33.69
C MET A 51 11.95 5.51 -32.27
N THR A 52 12.33 6.75 -31.96
CA THR A 52 12.73 7.16 -30.62
C THR A 52 11.56 7.07 -29.64
N GLN A 53 10.37 7.53 -30.03
CA GLN A 53 9.16 7.44 -29.22
C GLN A 53 8.74 5.99 -28.98
N VAL A 54 8.81 5.13 -30.00
CA VAL A 54 8.51 3.69 -29.86
C VAL A 54 9.44 3.03 -28.85
N ARG A 55 10.75 3.31 -28.89
CA ARG A 55 11.70 2.80 -27.89
C ARG A 55 11.44 3.34 -26.49
N ALA A 56 10.97 4.58 -26.36
CA ALA A 56 10.59 5.15 -25.07
C ALA A 56 9.34 4.46 -24.51
N LEU A 57 8.32 4.25 -25.34
CA LEU A 57 7.09 3.54 -24.98
C LEU A 57 7.33 2.08 -24.62
N GLN A 58 8.22 1.38 -25.34
CA GLN A 58 8.62 0.02 -24.99
C GLN A 58 9.23 -0.06 -23.59
N ARG A 59 10.17 0.84 -23.27
CA ARG A 59 10.76 0.93 -21.92
C ARG A 59 9.72 1.25 -20.84
N ALA A 60 8.78 2.16 -21.13
CA ALA A 60 7.69 2.48 -20.21
C ALA A 60 6.78 1.27 -19.95
N ASN A 61 6.45 0.50 -20.99
CA ASN A 61 5.65 -0.73 -20.86
C ASN A 61 6.37 -1.80 -20.04
N GLU A 62 7.68 -1.98 -20.22
CA GLU A 62 8.48 -2.92 -19.42
C GLU A 62 8.50 -2.52 -17.95
N MET A 63 8.65 -1.23 -17.64
CA MET A 63 8.59 -0.72 -16.27
C MET A 63 7.20 -0.93 -15.66
N LEU A 64 6.14 -0.59 -16.39
CA LEU A 64 4.77 -0.77 -15.93
C LEU A 64 4.46 -2.26 -15.66
N ALA A 65 4.93 -3.17 -16.52
CA ALA A 65 4.76 -4.60 -16.31
C ALA A 65 5.46 -5.08 -15.02
N LYS A 66 6.65 -4.57 -14.71
CA LYS A 66 7.36 -4.85 -13.45
C LYS A 66 6.61 -4.30 -12.25
N ASP A 67 6.10 -3.07 -12.33
CA ASP A 67 5.35 -2.44 -11.24
C ASP A 67 4.05 -3.21 -10.94
N VAL A 68 3.34 -3.66 -11.98
CA VAL A 68 2.14 -4.49 -11.83
C VAL A 68 2.47 -5.83 -11.16
N GLN A 69 3.57 -6.49 -11.55
CA GLN A 69 4.01 -7.74 -10.91
C GLN A 69 4.37 -7.53 -9.44
N ALA A 70 5.14 -6.48 -9.13
CA ALA A 70 5.50 -6.14 -7.76
C ALA A 70 4.27 -5.81 -6.91
N SER A 71 3.32 -5.05 -7.45
CA SER A 71 2.06 -4.72 -6.77
C SER A 71 1.18 -5.94 -6.54
N SER A 72 1.16 -6.89 -7.48
CA SER A 72 0.43 -8.15 -7.35
C SER A 72 1.02 -9.00 -6.22
N ALA A 73 2.35 -9.16 -6.19
CA ALA A 73 3.05 -9.90 -5.13
C ALA A 73 2.79 -9.28 -3.74
N LYS A 74 2.84 -7.94 -3.64
CA LYS A 74 2.54 -7.25 -2.38
C LYS A 74 1.08 -7.44 -1.95
N SER A 75 0.14 -7.41 -2.88
CA SER A 75 -1.29 -7.66 -2.59
C SER A 75 -1.53 -9.08 -2.07
N GLN A 76 -0.84 -10.08 -2.65
CA GLN A 76 -0.90 -11.46 -2.16
C GLN A 76 -0.35 -11.57 -0.75
N GLN A 77 0.82 -10.99 -0.46
CA GLN A 77 1.39 -10.99 0.88
C GLN A 77 0.45 -10.37 1.92
N VAL A 78 -0.16 -9.22 1.61
CA VAL A 78 -1.14 -8.56 2.51
C VAL A 78 -2.35 -9.46 2.74
N THR A 79 -2.82 -10.15 1.71
CA THR A 79 -3.94 -11.08 1.82
C THR A 79 -3.60 -12.26 2.73
N ASP A 80 -2.41 -12.84 2.59
CA ASP A 80 -1.93 -13.95 3.41
C ASP A 80 -1.73 -13.53 4.87
N GLU A 81 -1.15 -12.34 5.11
CA GLU A 81 -1.01 -11.77 6.44
C GLU A 81 -2.38 -11.52 7.10
N MET A 82 -3.34 -11.00 6.35
CA MET A 82 -4.70 -10.77 6.85
C MET A 82 -5.42 -12.08 7.18
N GLN A 83 -5.27 -13.11 6.35
CA GLN A 83 -5.80 -14.45 6.65
C GLN A 83 -5.15 -15.04 7.90
N ARG A 84 -3.82 -14.92 8.04
CA ARG A 84 -3.09 -15.38 9.22
C ARG A 84 -3.58 -14.67 10.48
N LEU A 85 -3.73 -13.36 10.44
CA LEU A 85 -4.22 -12.55 11.56
C LEU A 85 -5.63 -12.97 11.97
N LYS A 86 -6.53 -13.15 11.00
CA LYS A 86 -7.91 -13.62 11.25
C LYS A 86 -7.95 -15.02 11.86
N ASN A 87 -7.17 -15.96 11.33
CA ASN A 87 -7.26 -17.36 11.73
C ASN A 87 -6.53 -17.65 13.05
N THR A 88 -5.36 -17.05 13.26
CA THR A 88 -4.54 -17.36 14.45
C THR A 88 -4.72 -16.34 15.56
N GLN A 89 -4.50 -15.07 15.27
CA GLN A 89 -4.47 -14.05 16.33
C GLN A 89 -5.86 -13.79 16.87
N LEU A 90 -6.86 -13.65 16.00
CA LEU A 90 -8.23 -13.32 16.41
C LEU A 90 -8.90 -14.48 17.17
N GLN A 91 -8.67 -15.73 16.74
CA GLN A 91 -9.14 -16.90 17.47
C GLN A 91 -8.44 -17.06 18.81
N ASN A 92 -7.12 -16.88 18.87
CA ASN A 92 -6.37 -16.93 20.13
C ASN A 92 -6.82 -15.83 21.10
N LEU A 93 -7.08 -14.62 20.60
CA LEU A 93 -7.64 -13.52 21.40
C LEU A 93 -9.03 -13.85 21.95
N SER A 94 -9.91 -14.40 21.10
CA SER A 94 -11.24 -14.83 21.53
C SER A 94 -11.16 -15.89 22.62
N ALA A 95 -10.30 -16.91 22.45
CA ALA A 95 -10.12 -17.96 23.44
C ALA A 95 -9.53 -17.43 24.76
N ALA A 96 -8.54 -16.54 24.69
CA ALA A 96 -7.96 -15.90 25.86
C ALA A 96 -8.98 -15.04 26.61
N GLN A 97 -9.83 -14.30 25.89
CA GLN A 97 -10.89 -13.49 26.49
C GLN A 97 -11.95 -14.36 27.17
N GLN A 98 -12.33 -15.48 26.56
CA GLN A 98 -13.27 -16.41 27.16
C GLN A 98 -12.69 -17.05 28.43
N GLN A 99 -11.43 -17.48 28.40
CA GLN A 99 -10.73 -18.00 29.57
C GLN A 99 -10.64 -16.97 30.72
N LEU A 100 -10.38 -15.69 30.39
CA LEU A 100 -10.38 -14.61 31.38
C LEU A 100 -11.78 -14.38 31.95
N ASN A 101 -12.82 -14.43 31.12
CA ASN A 101 -14.20 -14.27 31.56
C ASN A 101 -14.62 -15.42 32.51
N ASP A 102 -14.26 -16.66 32.18
CA ASP A 102 -14.54 -17.82 33.02
C ASP A 102 -13.78 -17.76 34.35
N LYS A 103 -12.51 -17.32 34.34
CA LYS A 103 -11.75 -17.06 35.56
C LYS A 103 -12.41 -15.98 36.41
N MET A 104 -12.82 -14.88 35.81
CA MET A 104 -13.51 -13.78 36.50
C MET A 104 -14.82 -14.25 37.15
N LYS A 105 -15.64 -15.02 36.43
CA LYS A 105 -16.84 -15.63 37.01
C LYS A 105 -16.50 -16.56 38.18
N SER A 106 -15.51 -17.43 38.02
CA SER A 106 -15.11 -18.35 39.09
C SER A 106 -14.61 -17.63 40.35
N VAL A 107 -13.95 -16.48 40.20
CA VAL A 107 -13.52 -15.64 41.31
C VAL A 107 -14.72 -14.91 41.93
N SER A 108 -15.62 -14.38 41.09
CA SER A 108 -16.85 -13.74 41.55
C SER A 108 -17.76 -14.69 42.34
N ASP A 109 -17.85 -15.95 41.93
CA ASP A 109 -18.67 -16.96 42.63
C ASP A 109 -18.04 -17.38 43.97
N LYS A 110 -16.70 -17.43 44.04
CA LYS A 110 -15.96 -17.81 45.26
C LYS A 110 -15.78 -16.65 46.23
N THR A 111 -15.80 -15.42 45.74
CA THR A 111 -15.55 -14.22 46.54
C THR A 111 -16.72 -13.29 46.30
N PRO A 112 -17.68 -13.17 47.23
CA PRO A 112 -18.76 -12.21 47.07
C PRO A 112 -18.15 -10.80 47.04
N TRP A 113 -18.41 -10.06 45.96
CA TRP A 113 -18.03 -8.65 45.80
C TRP A 113 -19.30 -7.78 45.80
N GLY A 114 -19.19 -6.53 46.26
CA GLY A 114 -20.30 -5.57 46.18
C GLY A 114 -21.44 -5.85 47.17
N ASP A 115 -22.69 -5.89 46.70
CA ASP A 115 -23.89 -6.02 47.54
C ASP A 115 -24.08 -7.41 48.17
N ALA A 116 -23.39 -8.43 47.66
CA ALA A 116 -23.40 -9.77 48.23
C ALA A 116 -22.47 -9.92 49.46
N GLN A 117 -21.71 -8.89 49.81
CA GLN A 117 -20.85 -8.91 51.00
C GLN A 117 -21.65 -8.68 52.28
N ARG A 118 -21.30 -9.41 53.34
CA ARG A 118 -21.96 -9.28 54.65
C ARG A 118 -21.71 -7.87 55.20
N ASN A 119 -22.72 -7.32 55.87
CA ASN A 119 -22.59 -6.03 56.53
C ASN A 119 -21.65 -6.14 57.74
N CYS A 120 -20.82 -5.11 57.96
CA CYS A 120 -19.92 -5.06 59.10
C CYS A 120 -20.65 -5.06 60.45
N SER A 121 -21.88 -4.54 60.48
CA SER A 121 -22.77 -4.58 61.65
C SER A 121 -23.13 -6.00 62.07
N GLU A 122 -23.38 -6.91 61.11
CA GLU A 122 -23.67 -8.32 61.37
C GLU A 122 -22.45 -9.08 61.92
N LEU A 123 -21.25 -8.59 61.62
CA LEU A 123 -19.98 -9.17 62.09
C LEU A 123 -19.48 -8.55 63.39
N GLY A 124 -20.18 -7.54 63.92
CA GLY A 124 -19.85 -6.86 65.18
C GLY A 124 -18.57 -6.02 65.14
N VAL A 125 -18.11 -5.62 63.95
CA VAL A 125 -16.89 -4.81 63.75
C VAL A 125 -17.27 -3.39 63.33
N LYS A 126 -16.61 -2.40 63.93
CA LYS A 126 -16.78 -0.99 63.55
C LYS A 126 -15.96 -0.71 62.27
N HIS A 127 -16.31 0.39 61.59
CA HIS A 127 -15.65 0.85 60.36
C HIS A 127 -14.12 0.75 60.51
N GLN A 128 -13.46 -0.01 59.62
CA GLN A 128 -12.00 -0.22 59.57
C GLN A 128 -11.36 -1.03 60.70
N GLU A 129 -11.98 -2.12 61.15
CA GLU A 129 -11.33 -3.06 62.07
C GLU A 129 -10.90 -4.36 61.38
N ILE A 130 -9.63 -4.74 61.54
CA ILE A 130 -9.09 -6.02 61.08
C ILE A 130 -9.25 -7.04 62.21
N LYS A 131 -10.21 -7.97 62.09
CA LYS A 131 -10.37 -9.03 63.08
C LYS A 131 -9.36 -10.16 62.82
N VAL A 132 -8.36 -10.25 63.70
CA VAL A 132 -7.37 -11.32 63.72
C VAL A 132 -7.80 -12.38 64.72
N SER A 133 -8.07 -13.61 64.27
CA SER A 133 -8.28 -14.74 65.18
C SER A 133 -6.97 -15.51 65.34
N MET A 134 -6.49 -15.61 66.59
CA MET A 134 -5.41 -16.52 66.96
C MET A 134 -5.96 -17.94 67.07
N LYS A 135 -5.37 -18.86 66.31
CA LYS A 135 -5.59 -20.29 66.49
C LYS A 135 -4.71 -20.81 67.65
N PRO A 136 -5.04 -21.96 68.25
CA PRO A 136 -4.26 -22.56 69.35
C PRO A 136 -2.80 -22.89 69.00
N ASP A 137 -2.50 -22.95 67.70
CA ASP A 137 -1.18 -23.21 67.11
C ASP A 137 -0.29 -21.95 67.01
N GLY A 138 -0.74 -20.80 67.51
CA GLY A 138 0.01 -19.53 67.47
C GLY A 138 -0.10 -18.77 66.15
N THR A 139 -0.79 -19.32 65.14
CA THR A 139 -0.98 -18.64 63.86
C THR A 139 -2.05 -17.54 63.94
N ARG A 140 -1.80 -16.43 63.24
CA ARG A 140 -2.70 -15.27 63.16
C ARG A 140 -3.38 -15.26 61.80
N SER A 141 -4.70 -15.37 61.78
CA SER A 141 -5.48 -15.22 60.54
C SER A 141 -6.24 -13.91 60.57
N VAL A 142 -5.87 -12.99 59.68
CA VAL A 142 -6.73 -11.86 59.30
C VAL A 142 -7.88 -12.42 58.48
N ARG A 143 -9.14 -12.20 58.90
CA ARG A 143 -10.29 -12.79 58.21
C ARG A 143 -11.10 -11.81 57.36
N PHE A 144 -11.21 -10.54 57.77
CA PHE A 144 -12.05 -9.56 57.09
C PHE A 144 -11.51 -8.12 57.28
N LEU A 145 -11.69 -7.27 56.28
CA LEU A 145 -11.51 -5.82 56.35
C LEU A 145 -12.85 -5.14 56.11
N CYS A 146 -13.25 -4.25 57.01
CA CYS A 146 -14.46 -3.46 56.86
C CYS A 146 -14.19 -2.14 56.14
N PHE A 147 -14.73 -2.00 54.92
CA PHE A 147 -14.63 -0.79 54.10
C PHE A 147 -16.02 -0.36 53.65
N ASP A 148 -16.39 0.90 53.92
CA ASP A 148 -17.69 1.47 53.57
C ASP A 148 -18.91 0.64 54.06
N GLY A 149 -18.83 0.13 55.28
CA GLY A 149 -19.89 -0.66 55.92
C GLY A 149 -19.98 -2.12 55.47
N LYS A 150 -19.17 -2.55 54.49
CA LYS A 150 -19.15 -3.92 53.95
C LYS A 150 -17.85 -4.65 54.28
N ALA A 151 -17.96 -5.97 54.47
CA ALA A 151 -16.83 -6.83 54.78
C ALA A 151 -16.15 -7.36 53.52
N LEU A 152 -14.93 -6.90 53.26
CA LEU A 152 -14.02 -7.44 52.26
C LEU A 152 -13.31 -8.67 52.84
N LEU A 153 -13.43 -9.81 52.16
CA LEU A 153 -12.67 -11.02 52.48
C LEU A 153 -11.21 -10.83 52.04
N LEU A 154 -10.31 -10.60 52.98
CA LEU A 154 -8.87 -10.68 52.75
C LEU A 154 -8.48 -12.13 53.03
N GLY A 155 -7.90 -12.83 52.05
CA GLY A 155 -7.65 -14.28 52.10
C GLY A 155 -7.06 -14.81 53.40
N SER A 156 -7.28 -16.10 53.67
CA SER A 156 -6.85 -16.75 54.90
C SER A 156 -5.34 -17.04 54.89
N GLU A 157 -4.70 -16.66 56.01
CA GLU A 157 -3.39 -17.10 56.55
C GLU A 157 -2.23 -16.10 56.38
N VAL A 158 -1.84 -15.49 57.50
CA VAL A 158 -0.54 -14.83 57.65
C VAL A 158 0.32 -15.77 58.49
N TYR A 159 1.34 -16.37 57.88
CA TYR A 159 2.32 -17.16 58.62
C TYR A 159 3.10 -16.23 59.56
N SER A 160 3.19 -16.64 60.83
CA SER A 160 4.09 -16.02 61.79
C SER A 160 5.51 -16.19 61.29
N ALA A 161 6.20 -15.08 61.02
CA ALA A 161 7.64 -15.06 60.89
C ALA A 161 8.24 -15.51 62.23
N ASN A 162 8.83 -16.70 62.26
CA ASN A 162 9.79 -17.02 63.30
C ASN A 162 11.11 -16.33 62.93
N GLU A 163 11.34 -15.17 63.54
CA GLU A 163 12.61 -14.83 64.20
C GLU A 163 12.27 -14.21 65.56
#